data_AF-A0A7X9LB59-F1
#
_entry.id   AF-A0A7X9LB59-F1
#
_cell.length_a   1.000
_cell.length_b   1.000
_cell.length_c   1.000
_cell.angle_alpha   90.00
_cell.angle_beta   90.00
_cell.angle_gamma   90.00
#
_symmetry.space_group_name_H-M   'P 1'
#
loop_
_entity.id
_entity.type
_entity.pdbx_description
1 polymer ?
#
loop_
_entity_poly.entity_id
_entity_poly.type
_entity_poly.pdbx_seq_one_letter_code
_entity_poly.pdbx_strand_id
1 'polypeptide(L)'
;FRDRNGQLHGPDGAYAPDHNRPDAGDLEVQKAEKGESHDVALDDPSAQAAHDRLVQARTDAEQAAVEASNRLDETIADAGIDPADLSGSTADAAAKVEELRESGVISRSAARDLTSALHADRQAAQAWRTASEALGDQATAAVSHGRGEIPLIDAGQAGANRLDHAALGSDPPHLSVYEGKGGNSGLGYRTVDGVRVQQGTAPYLNSVAQADSRLLEGLREFLDDPKADPAIKDAIRTGTLEIRYELVQALPSGRIRVTRFVLDPSALRLPGIGK
;
A
#
# COMPACT_ATOMS: atom_id res chain seq x y z
N PHE A 1 -8.81 17.98 8.62
CA PHE A 1 -9.04 17.57 10.03
C PHE A 1 -8.73 16.08 10.15
N ARG A 2 -8.60 15.49 11.36
CA ARG A 2 -8.45 14.04 11.51
C ARG A 2 -9.80 13.40 11.85
N ASP A 3 -10.12 12.25 11.27
CA ASP A 3 -11.31 11.47 11.67
C ASP A 3 -11.05 10.67 12.96
N ARG A 4 -12.09 9.96 13.42
CA ARG A 4 -12.04 9.07 14.60
C ARG A 4 -11.01 7.94 14.48
N ASN A 5 -10.58 7.59 13.26
CA ASN A 5 -9.56 6.58 13.00
C ASN A 5 -8.14 7.18 12.88
N GLY A 6 -8.01 8.49 13.10
CA GLY A 6 -6.78 9.24 12.96
C GLY A 6 -6.35 9.47 11.51
N GLN A 7 -7.22 9.22 10.52
CA GLN A 7 -6.97 9.52 9.11
C GLN A 7 -7.15 11.02 8.84
N LEU A 8 -6.31 11.59 7.99
CA LEU A 8 -6.37 13.01 7.65
C LEU A 8 -7.35 13.25 6.51
N HIS A 9 -8.17 14.30 6.64
CA HIS A 9 -9.12 14.77 5.65
C HIS A 9 -8.82 16.22 5.24
N GLY A 10 -9.04 16.51 3.95
CA GLY A 10 -9.00 17.85 3.36
C GLY A 10 -10.19 18.73 3.78
N PRO A 11 -10.22 20.00 3.33
CA PRO A 11 -11.32 20.92 3.62
C PRO A 11 -12.68 20.49 3.06
N ASP A 12 -12.66 19.63 2.03
CA ASP A 12 -13.81 19.04 1.35
C ASP A 12 -14.27 17.70 1.95
N GLY A 13 -13.60 17.23 3.02
CA GLY A 13 -13.88 15.94 3.64
C GLY A 13 -13.26 14.74 2.92
N ALA A 14 -12.57 14.93 1.79
CA ALA A 14 -11.84 13.86 1.11
C ALA A 14 -10.61 13.44 1.91
N TYR A 15 -10.16 12.19 1.74
CA TYR A 15 -8.92 11.72 2.37
C TYR A 15 -7.71 12.51 1.84
N ALA A 16 -6.91 13.02 2.77
CA ALA A 16 -5.69 13.76 2.47
C ALA A 16 -4.45 12.93 2.84
N PRO A 17 -3.34 13.07 2.09
CA PRO A 17 -2.08 12.45 2.46
C PRO A 17 -1.59 12.98 3.80
N ASP A 18 -1.37 12.07 4.75
CA ASP A 18 -0.93 12.38 6.10
C ASP A 18 0.59 12.23 6.25
N HIS A 19 1.31 13.33 6.04
CA HIS A 19 2.77 13.36 6.19
C HIS A 19 3.24 13.45 7.66
N ASN A 20 2.32 13.75 8.58
CA ASN A 20 2.59 14.01 10.00
C ASN A 20 1.77 13.07 10.90
N ARG A 21 1.63 11.80 10.51
CA ARG A 21 1.00 10.81 11.40
C ARG A 21 1.84 10.74 12.68
N PRO A 22 1.26 11.01 13.87
CA PRO A 22 2.03 10.98 15.11
C PRO A 22 2.72 9.63 15.22
N ASP A 23 4.03 9.65 15.49
CA ASP A 23 4.79 8.43 15.61
C ASP A 23 4.23 7.64 16.78
N ALA A 24 3.71 6.44 16.48
CA ALA A 24 3.15 5.56 17.48
C ALA A 24 4.31 4.94 18.26
N GLY A 25 4.81 5.67 19.27
CA GLY A 25 5.80 5.21 20.24
C GLY A 25 7.13 5.97 20.25
N ASP A 26 7.90 5.79 21.32
CA ASP A 26 9.25 6.36 21.54
C ASP A 26 10.36 5.69 20.71
N LEU A 27 10.00 4.92 19.68
CA LEU A 27 10.96 4.22 18.85
C LEU A 27 11.61 5.17 17.86
N GLU A 28 12.92 5.01 17.66
CA GLU A 28 13.63 5.66 16.57
C GLU A 28 12.95 5.33 15.23
N VAL A 29 12.75 6.35 14.39
CA VAL A 29 12.10 6.22 13.08
C VAL A 29 13.09 6.51 11.96
N GLN A 30 13.31 5.53 11.09
CA GLN A 30 14.05 5.71 9.85
C GLN A 30 13.08 5.90 8.69
N LYS A 31 13.06 7.12 8.13
CA LYS A 31 12.22 7.49 6.99
C LYS A 31 12.94 7.24 5.68
N ALA A 32 12.19 6.92 4.64
CA ALA A 32 12.74 6.74 3.31
C ALA A 32 13.10 8.10 2.69
N GLU A 33 14.25 8.15 2.03
CA GLU A 33 14.63 9.25 1.18
C GLU A 33 14.12 8.99 -0.24
N LYS A 34 13.36 9.95 -0.78
CA LYS A 34 12.83 9.91 -2.14
C LYS A 34 13.78 10.67 -3.05
N GLY A 35 14.27 9.99 -4.08
CA GLY A 35 15.02 10.59 -5.18
C GLY A 35 14.09 11.21 -6.22
N GLU A 36 14.55 11.22 -7.47
CA GLU A 36 13.80 11.82 -8.57
C GLU A 36 12.48 11.09 -8.86
N SER A 37 11.46 11.87 -9.20
CA SER A 37 10.16 11.40 -9.65
C SER A 37 9.97 11.72 -11.13
N HIS A 38 9.34 10.81 -11.87
CA HIS A 38 8.89 11.06 -13.23
C HIS A 38 7.49 10.47 -13.43
N ASP A 39 6.73 11.06 -14.35
CA ASP A 39 5.42 10.55 -14.75
C ASP A 39 5.62 9.53 -15.90
N VAL A 40 4.88 8.42 -15.86
CA VAL A 40 4.89 7.36 -16.88
C VAL A 40 3.57 7.38 -17.63
N ALA A 41 3.65 7.34 -18.97
CA ALA A 41 2.49 7.17 -19.83
C ALA A 41 2.30 5.68 -20.18
N LEU A 42 1.05 5.27 -20.36
CA LEU A 42 0.73 3.95 -20.90
C LEU A 42 0.55 4.08 -22.41
N ASP A 43 1.51 3.55 -23.16
CA ASP A 43 1.52 3.68 -24.63
C ASP A 43 0.44 2.82 -25.32
N ASP A 44 -0.04 1.77 -24.65
CA ASP A 44 -1.16 0.94 -25.13
C ASP A 44 -2.51 1.56 -24.75
N PRO A 45 -3.36 1.95 -25.73
CA PRO A 45 -4.70 2.48 -25.46
C PRO A 45 -5.58 1.54 -24.64
N SER A 46 -5.38 0.22 -24.76
CA SER A 46 -6.15 -0.77 -24.01
C SER A 46 -5.76 -0.77 -22.53
N ALA A 47 -4.45 -0.65 -22.24
CA ALA A 47 -3.91 -0.50 -20.90
C ALA A 47 -4.33 0.83 -20.27
N GLN A 48 -4.31 1.93 -21.03
CA GLN A 48 -4.80 3.23 -20.56
C GLN A 48 -6.29 3.18 -20.20
N ALA A 49 -7.13 2.59 -21.06
CA ALA A 49 -8.56 2.45 -20.77
C ALA A 49 -8.84 1.56 -19.54
N ALA A 50 -8.03 0.52 -19.31
CA ALA A 50 -8.12 -0.30 -18.10
C ALA A 50 -7.71 0.50 -16.84
N HIS A 51 -6.65 1.29 -16.93
CA HIS A 51 -6.20 2.18 -15.85
C HIS A 51 -7.27 3.21 -15.48
N ASP A 52 -7.86 3.88 -16.48
CA ASP A 52 -8.89 4.90 -16.26
C ASP A 52 -10.12 4.32 -15.56
N ARG A 53 -10.51 3.08 -15.87
CA ARG A 53 -11.61 2.38 -15.18
C ARG A 53 -11.28 2.13 -13.71
N LEU A 54 -10.04 1.77 -13.38
CA LEU A 54 -9.62 1.58 -12.00
C LEU A 54 -9.53 2.90 -11.23
N VAL A 55 -9.12 3.99 -11.90
CA VAL A 55 -9.17 5.34 -11.32
C VAL A 55 -10.60 5.74 -10.98
N GLN A 56 -11.55 5.50 -11.91
CA GLN A 56 -12.96 5.77 -11.65
C GLN A 56 -13.50 4.91 -10.51
N ALA A 57 -13.24 3.59 -10.53
CA ALA A 57 -13.70 2.68 -9.49
C ALA A 57 -13.16 3.05 -8.09
N ARG A 58 -11.89 3.47 -8.00
CA ARG A 58 -11.33 3.99 -6.74
C ARG A 58 -12.05 5.27 -6.31
N THR A 59 -12.27 6.20 -7.23
CA THR A 59 -12.93 7.48 -6.95
C THR A 59 -14.35 7.27 -6.43
N ASP A 60 -15.13 6.40 -7.06
CA ASP A 60 -16.48 6.05 -6.62
C ASP A 60 -16.46 5.40 -5.24
N ALA A 61 -15.51 4.49 -4.99
CA ALA A 61 -15.36 3.84 -3.69
C ALA A 61 -14.91 4.80 -2.59
N GLU A 62 -14.05 5.77 -2.91
CA GLU A 62 -13.63 6.85 -1.99
C GLU A 62 -14.83 7.71 -1.60
N GLN A 63 -15.63 8.14 -2.56
CA GLN A 63 -16.84 8.91 -2.29
C GLN A 63 -17.82 8.13 -1.40
N ALA A 64 -18.07 6.86 -1.72
CA ALA A 64 -18.93 6.00 -0.91
C ALA A 64 -18.40 5.82 0.52
N ALA A 65 -17.08 5.70 0.69
CA ALA A 65 -16.45 5.60 2.01
C ALA A 65 -16.59 6.90 2.82
N VAL A 66 -16.39 8.07 2.19
CA VAL A 66 -16.61 9.38 2.84
C VAL A 66 -18.08 9.55 3.25
N GLU A 67 -19.02 9.25 2.35
CA GLU A 67 -20.45 9.34 2.65
C GLU A 67 -20.90 8.39 3.77
N ALA A 68 -20.36 7.17 3.82
CA ALA A 68 -20.65 6.22 4.88
C ALA A 68 -20.04 6.66 6.23
N SER A 69 -18.83 7.20 6.21
CA SER A 69 -18.16 7.71 7.41
C SER A 69 -18.90 8.91 8.01
N ASN A 70 -19.30 9.87 7.17
CA ASN A 70 -20.10 11.02 7.59
C ASN A 70 -21.44 10.58 8.21
N ARG A 71 -22.12 9.59 7.62
CA ARG A 71 -23.36 9.04 8.17
C ARG A 71 -23.15 8.41 9.53
N LEU A 72 -22.04 7.69 9.74
CA LEU A 72 -21.72 7.13 11.04
C LEU A 72 -21.41 8.24 12.07
N ASP A 73 -20.68 9.29 11.68
CA ASP A 73 -20.41 10.43 12.56
C ASP A 73 -21.70 11.16 12.98
N GLU A 74 -22.64 11.37 12.05
CA GLU A 74 -23.96 11.92 12.36
C GLU A 74 -24.74 11.01 13.32
N THR A 75 -24.72 9.70 13.09
CA THR A 75 -25.43 8.73 13.95
C THR A 75 -24.82 8.67 15.36
N ILE A 76 -23.49 8.78 15.47
CA ILE A 76 -22.77 8.86 16.75
C ILE A 76 -23.18 10.13 17.50
N ALA A 77 -23.21 11.28 16.81
CA ALA A 77 -23.59 12.56 17.38
C ALA A 77 -25.03 12.55 17.88
N ASP A 78 -25.96 12.02 17.09
CA ASP A 78 -27.38 11.89 17.45
C ASP A 78 -27.61 10.95 18.63
N ALA A 79 -26.79 9.89 18.75
CA ALA A 79 -26.82 8.97 19.88
C ALA A 79 -26.14 9.53 21.14
N GLY A 80 -25.36 10.61 21.02
CA GLY A 80 -24.66 11.25 22.13
C GLY A 80 -23.56 10.40 22.76
N ILE A 81 -22.94 9.49 21.99
CA ILE A 81 -21.86 8.61 22.46
C ILE A 81 -20.49 9.15 22.04
N ASP A 82 -19.42 8.77 22.76
CA ASP A 82 -18.06 9.15 22.39
C ASP A 82 -17.64 8.35 21.14
N PRO A 83 -17.16 8.98 20.05
CA PRO A 83 -16.65 8.26 18.89
C PRO A 83 -15.54 7.23 19.24
N ALA A 84 -14.77 7.47 20.31
CA ALA A 84 -13.74 6.55 20.78
C ALA A 84 -14.30 5.20 21.25
N ASP A 85 -15.57 5.14 21.67
CA ASP A 85 -16.25 3.89 22.05
C ASP A 85 -16.40 2.93 20.86
N LEU A 86 -16.42 3.45 19.62
CA LEU A 86 -16.54 2.63 18.41
C LEU A 86 -15.19 2.38 17.72
N SER A 87 -14.08 2.64 18.42
CA SER A 87 -12.74 2.32 17.96
C SER A 87 -12.48 0.80 17.99
N GLY A 88 -11.45 0.36 17.26
CA GLY A 88 -11.06 -1.06 17.21
C GLY A 88 -11.72 -1.85 16.08
N SER A 89 -11.87 -3.17 16.30
CA SER A 89 -12.42 -4.08 15.30
C SER A 89 -13.94 -3.91 15.15
N THR A 90 -14.49 -4.36 14.03
CA THR A 90 -15.96 -4.32 13.81
C THR A 90 -16.71 -5.09 14.90
N ALA A 91 -16.14 -6.19 15.41
CA ALA A 91 -16.75 -6.99 16.46
C ALA A 91 -16.74 -6.25 17.81
N ASP A 92 -15.62 -5.60 18.15
CA ASP A 92 -15.50 -4.83 19.41
C ASP A 92 -16.45 -3.65 19.41
N ALA A 93 -16.50 -2.90 18.31
CA ALA A 93 -17.40 -1.76 18.16
C ALA A 93 -18.88 -2.20 18.19
N ALA A 94 -19.24 -3.31 17.56
CA ALA A 94 -20.61 -3.85 17.63
C ALA A 94 -20.98 -4.33 19.05
N ALA A 95 -20.06 -4.99 19.75
CA ALA A 95 -20.25 -5.37 21.15
C ALA A 95 -20.44 -4.14 22.05
N LYS A 96 -19.68 -3.08 21.81
CA LYS A 96 -19.83 -1.82 22.55
C LYS A 96 -21.18 -1.16 22.31
N VAL A 97 -21.69 -1.14 21.08
CA VAL A 97 -23.05 -0.66 20.79
C VAL A 97 -24.10 -1.44 21.58
N GLU A 98 -23.95 -2.76 21.68
CA GLU A 98 -24.88 -3.59 22.45
C GLU A 98 -24.79 -3.34 23.96
N GLU A 99 -23.57 -3.17 24.51
CA GLU A 99 -23.36 -2.78 25.91
C GLU A 99 -24.05 -1.44 26.25
N LEU A 100 -23.90 -0.44 25.37
CA LEU A 100 -24.55 0.87 25.53
C LEU A 100 -26.08 0.76 25.46
N ARG A 101 -26.60 -0.18 24.67
CA ARG A 101 -28.04 -0.47 24.62
C ARG A 101 -28.54 -1.14 25.89
N GLU A 102 -27.80 -2.12 26.42
CA GLU A 102 -28.18 -2.87 27.62
C GLU A 102 -28.12 -2.03 28.89
N SER A 103 -27.14 -1.12 28.96
CA SER A 103 -27.01 -0.14 30.05
C SER A 103 -28.04 1.01 29.97
N GLY A 104 -28.81 1.09 28.88
CA GLY A 104 -29.83 2.11 28.68
C GLY A 104 -29.28 3.49 28.30
N VAL A 105 -27.99 3.59 27.95
CA VAL A 105 -27.36 4.82 27.45
C VAL A 105 -27.95 5.20 26.10
N ILE A 106 -28.18 4.22 25.23
CA ILE A 106 -28.82 4.42 23.92
C ILE A 106 -30.11 3.61 23.80
N SER A 107 -31.04 4.10 22.97
CA SER A 107 -32.28 3.39 22.68
C SER A 107 -32.04 2.18 21.75
N ARG A 108 -33.01 1.25 21.67
CA ARG A 108 -32.93 0.12 20.73
C ARG A 108 -32.89 0.56 19.26
N SER A 109 -33.53 1.68 18.93
CA SER A 109 -33.47 2.24 17.57
C SER A 109 -32.09 2.82 17.28
N ALA A 110 -31.54 3.62 18.21
CA ALA A 110 -30.20 4.18 18.08
C ALA A 110 -29.13 3.08 17.95
N ALA A 111 -29.22 2.00 18.74
CA ALA A 111 -28.32 0.86 18.64
C ALA A 111 -28.38 0.18 17.25
N ARG A 112 -29.58 0.04 16.67
CA ARG A 112 -29.76 -0.52 15.33
C ARG A 112 -29.15 0.39 14.26
N ASP A 113 -29.43 1.69 14.35
CA ASP A 113 -28.95 2.67 13.38
C ASP A 113 -27.43 2.77 13.41
N LEU A 114 -26.83 2.84 14.61
CA LEU A 114 -25.37 2.80 14.81
C LEU A 114 -24.75 1.53 14.23
N THR A 115 -25.32 0.36 14.51
CA THR A 115 -24.80 -0.91 13.99
C THR A 115 -24.84 -0.94 12.46
N SER A 116 -25.93 -0.45 11.87
CA SER A 116 -26.09 -0.36 10.41
C SER A 116 -25.08 0.60 9.78
N ALA A 117 -24.94 1.81 10.35
CA ALA A 117 -24.00 2.82 9.87
C ALA A 117 -22.55 2.35 10.02
N LEU A 118 -22.20 1.71 11.14
CA LEU A 118 -20.88 1.12 11.37
C LEU A 118 -20.56 0.03 10.34
N HIS A 119 -21.50 -0.88 10.06
CA HIS A 119 -21.28 -1.90 9.04
C HIS A 119 -21.06 -1.27 7.65
N ALA A 120 -21.89 -0.29 7.28
CA ALA A 120 -21.77 0.41 6.00
C ALA A 120 -20.43 1.14 5.86
N ASP A 121 -20.00 1.86 6.90
CA ASP A 121 -18.70 2.54 6.98
C ASP A 121 -17.54 1.56 6.77
N ARG A 122 -17.51 0.46 7.54
CA ARG A 122 -16.43 -0.53 7.46
C ARG A 122 -16.39 -1.24 6.10
N GLN A 123 -17.56 -1.54 5.53
CA GLN A 123 -17.68 -2.14 4.21
C GLN A 123 -17.18 -1.19 3.11
N ALA A 124 -17.60 0.08 3.14
CA ALA A 124 -17.18 1.08 2.16
C ALA A 124 -15.68 1.39 2.27
N ALA A 125 -15.14 1.51 3.48
CA ALA A 125 -13.71 1.68 3.72
C ALA A 125 -12.89 0.47 3.23
N GLN A 126 -13.40 -0.75 3.36
CA GLN A 126 -12.76 -1.94 2.80
C GLN A 126 -12.79 -1.93 1.27
N ALA A 127 -13.93 -1.58 0.66
CA ALA A 127 -14.05 -1.49 -0.80
C ALA A 127 -13.10 -0.44 -1.38
N TRP A 128 -12.98 0.73 -0.73
CA TRP A 128 -12.04 1.77 -1.11
C TRP A 128 -10.57 1.33 -1.03
N ARG A 129 -10.19 0.61 0.04
CA ARG A 129 -8.84 0.02 0.18
C ARG A 129 -8.55 -0.98 -0.93
N THR A 130 -9.47 -1.92 -1.18
CA THR A 130 -9.32 -2.91 -2.25
C THR A 130 -9.24 -2.27 -3.64
N ALA A 131 -10.04 -1.23 -3.92
CA ALA A 131 -9.95 -0.50 -5.19
C ALA A 131 -8.61 0.26 -5.32
N SER A 132 -8.10 0.80 -4.21
CA SER A 132 -6.79 1.47 -4.18
C SER A 132 -5.62 0.49 -4.38
N GLU A 133 -5.69 -0.69 -3.76
CA GLU A 133 -4.71 -1.77 -3.97
C GLU A 133 -4.69 -2.21 -5.44
N ALA A 134 -5.85 -2.57 -5.99
CA ALA A 134 -5.96 -3.00 -7.40
C ALA A 134 -5.43 -1.95 -8.39
N LEU A 135 -5.68 -0.66 -8.14
CA LEU A 135 -5.16 0.43 -8.96
C LEU A 135 -3.62 0.53 -8.87
N GLY A 136 -3.06 0.41 -7.66
CA GLY A 136 -1.61 0.41 -7.45
C GLY A 136 -0.91 -0.78 -8.10
N ASP A 137 -1.51 -1.97 -7.98
CA ASP A 137 -1.02 -3.20 -8.59
C ASP A 137 -1.00 -3.12 -10.12
N GLN A 138 -2.10 -2.66 -10.73
CA GLN A 138 -2.17 -2.50 -12.18
C GLN A 138 -1.15 -1.50 -12.71
N ALA A 139 -0.99 -0.35 -12.05
CA ALA A 139 0.00 0.64 -12.45
C ALA A 139 1.43 0.10 -12.33
N THR A 140 1.72 -0.67 -11.27
CA THR A 140 3.02 -1.31 -11.07
C THR A 140 3.33 -2.33 -12.16
N ALA A 141 2.38 -3.22 -12.46
CA ALA A 141 2.52 -4.18 -13.55
C ALA A 141 2.72 -3.49 -14.91
N ALA A 142 1.99 -2.40 -15.16
CA ALA A 142 2.10 -1.65 -16.41
C ALA A 142 3.46 -0.94 -16.55
N VAL A 143 4.01 -0.39 -15.47
CA VAL A 143 5.37 0.21 -15.47
C VAL A 143 6.43 -0.85 -15.76
N SER A 144 6.41 -1.98 -15.05
CA SER A 144 7.38 -3.07 -15.27
C SER A 144 7.28 -3.65 -16.69
N HIS A 145 6.04 -3.89 -17.16
CA HIS A 145 5.79 -4.34 -18.54
C HIS A 145 6.28 -3.33 -19.59
N GLY A 146 6.00 -2.03 -19.42
CA GLY A 146 6.45 -0.98 -20.33
C GLY A 146 7.97 -0.85 -20.40
N ARG A 147 8.68 -1.28 -19.36
CA ARG A 147 10.14 -1.37 -19.32
C ARG A 147 10.71 -2.67 -19.89
N GLY A 148 9.84 -3.61 -20.28
CA GLY A 148 10.25 -4.93 -20.78
C GLY A 148 10.93 -5.80 -19.72
N GLU A 149 10.65 -5.54 -18.44
CA GLU A 149 11.20 -6.34 -17.34
C GLU A 149 10.51 -7.70 -17.22
N ILE A 150 11.24 -8.66 -16.65
CA ILE A 150 10.80 -10.04 -16.43
C ILE A 150 10.33 -10.16 -14.98
N PRO A 151 9.02 -10.36 -14.73
CA PRO A 151 8.51 -10.46 -13.37
C PRO A 151 9.04 -11.71 -12.67
N LEU A 152 9.52 -11.54 -11.44
CA LEU A 152 9.81 -12.61 -10.48
C LEU A 152 8.65 -12.80 -9.50
N ILE A 153 7.98 -11.71 -9.15
CA ILE A 153 6.77 -11.69 -8.33
C ILE A 153 5.77 -10.80 -9.06
N ASP A 154 4.65 -11.36 -9.50
CA ASP A 154 3.59 -10.59 -10.16
C ASP A 154 2.88 -9.62 -9.21
N ALA A 155 2.43 -8.48 -9.75
CA ALA A 155 1.61 -7.53 -9.01
C ALA A 155 0.26 -8.16 -8.61
N GLY A 156 -0.37 -7.65 -7.54
CA GLY A 156 -1.64 -8.19 -7.04
C GLY A 156 -1.51 -9.42 -6.13
N GLN A 157 -0.28 -9.83 -5.81
CA GLN A 157 -0.02 -10.86 -4.79
C GLN A 157 0.60 -10.30 -3.50
N ALA A 158 0.37 -9.01 -3.25
CA ALA A 158 0.79 -8.32 -2.04
C ALA A 158 0.10 -8.91 -0.79
N GLY A 159 0.72 -8.69 0.36
CA GLY A 159 0.20 -9.15 1.65
C GLY A 159 1.14 -8.78 2.79
N ALA A 160 0.73 -9.07 4.02
CA ALA A 160 1.60 -8.85 5.17
C ALA A 160 2.93 -9.60 4.99
N ASN A 161 4.05 -8.91 5.18
CA ASN A 161 5.42 -9.44 5.00
C ASN A 161 5.76 -9.91 3.58
N ARG A 162 5.13 -9.33 2.56
CA ARG A 162 5.37 -9.67 1.16
C ARG A 162 5.76 -8.45 0.35
N LEU A 163 6.55 -8.68 -0.70
CA LEU A 163 6.78 -7.69 -1.75
C LEU A 163 5.52 -7.57 -2.62
N ASP A 164 5.21 -6.36 -3.08
CA ASP A 164 4.09 -6.12 -4.00
C ASP A 164 4.43 -6.64 -5.40
N HIS A 165 5.61 -6.28 -5.91
CA HIS A 165 6.10 -6.69 -7.22
C HIS A 165 7.64 -6.62 -7.28
N ALA A 166 8.24 -7.56 -7.98
CA ALA A 166 9.68 -7.58 -8.23
C ALA A 166 9.95 -8.13 -9.63
N ALA A 167 10.88 -7.50 -10.36
CA ALA A 167 11.17 -7.85 -11.74
C ALA A 167 12.65 -7.62 -12.09
N LEU A 168 13.18 -8.43 -13.01
CA LEU A 168 14.53 -8.31 -13.55
C LEU A 168 14.51 -7.51 -14.84
N GLY A 169 15.43 -6.57 -14.99
CA GLY A 169 15.62 -5.86 -16.24
C GLY A 169 17.06 -5.94 -16.75
N SER A 170 17.21 -5.70 -18.05
CA SER A 170 18.49 -5.62 -18.74
C SER A 170 18.97 -4.17 -18.88
N ASP A 171 20.26 -4.00 -19.23
CA ASP A 171 20.88 -2.74 -19.65
C ASP A 171 20.73 -1.50 -18.72
N PRO A 172 21.52 -1.43 -17.62
CA PRO A 172 22.35 -2.50 -17.07
C PRO A 172 21.48 -3.54 -16.32
N PRO A 173 21.99 -4.77 -16.10
CA PRO A 173 21.29 -5.78 -15.31
C PRO A 173 20.86 -5.27 -13.92
N HIS A 174 19.58 -5.38 -13.61
CA HIS A 174 19.02 -4.88 -12.36
C HIS A 174 17.86 -5.73 -11.83
N LEU A 175 17.63 -5.66 -10.52
CA LEU A 175 16.38 -6.06 -9.86
C LEU A 175 15.62 -4.79 -9.48
N SER A 176 14.45 -4.60 -10.06
CA SER A 176 13.48 -3.60 -9.63
C SER A 176 12.53 -4.22 -8.61
N VAL A 177 12.42 -3.59 -7.45
CA VAL A 177 11.38 -3.85 -6.46
C VAL A 177 10.44 -2.66 -6.47
N TYR A 178 9.15 -2.93 -6.56
CA TYR A 178 8.14 -1.88 -6.67
C TYR A 178 7.22 -1.91 -5.46
N GLU A 179 6.97 -0.74 -4.91
CA GLU A 179 5.92 -0.47 -3.93
C GLU A 179 4.75 0.20 -4.66
N GLY A 180 3.63 -0.50 -4.80
CA GLY A 180 2.46 -0.03 -5.53
C GLY A 180 1.51 0.75 -4.63
N LYS A 181 1.08 1.94 -5.04
CA LYS A 181 0.07 2.73 -4.31
C LYS A 181 -1.00 3.28 -5.24
N GLY A 182 -2.26 2.95 -4.94
CA GLY A 182 -3.41 3.66 -5.49
C GLY A 182 -3.68 4.97 -4.75
N GLY A 183 -3.82 6.05 -5.50
CA GLY A 183 -4.09 7.39 -5.00
C GLY A 183 -2.91 8.00 -4.23
N ASN A 184 -3.25 8.80 -3.22
CA ASN A 184 -2.29 9.50 -2.36
C ASN A 184 -1.94 8.71 -1.08
N SER A 185 -2.06 7.38 -1.14
CA SER A 185 -1.80 6.50 0.00
C SER A 185 -0.36 6.67 0.50
N GLY A 186 -0.21 6.78 1.83
CA GLY A 186 1.09 6.92 2.47
C GLY A 186 1.93 5.64 2.44
N LEU A 187 3.20 5.80 2.81
CA LEU A 187 4.12 4.67 3.01
C LEU A 187 3.90 4.02 4.37
N GLY A 188 3.91 2.69 4.38
CA GLY A 188 3.85 1.86 5.56
C GLY A 188 5.16 1.86 6.35
N TYR A 189 5.08 1.32 7.56
CA TYR A 189 6.21 1.15 8.47
C TYR A 189 6.19 -0.25 9.05
N ARG A 190 7.35 -0.74 9.47
CA ARG A 190 7.48 -1.94 10.31
C ARG A 190 8.60 -1.75 11.33
N THR A 191 8.61 -2.58 12.36
CA THR A 191 9.73 -2.60 13.33
C THR A 191 10.73 -3.67 12.94
N VAL A 192 12.01 -3.29 12.84
CA VAL A 192 13.16 -4.16 12.59
C VAL A 192 14.21 -3.84 13.65
N ASP A 193 14.63 -4.85 14.41
CA ASP A 193 15.65 -4.71 15.47
C ASP A 193 15.39 -3.55 16.45
N GLY A 194 14.11 -3.34 16.81
CA GLY A 194 13.69 -2.28 17.72
C GLY A 194 13.59 -0.88 17.07
N VAL A 195 13.88 -0.74 15.79
CA VAL A 195 13.77 0.52 15.03
C VAL A 195 12.56 0.47 14.11
N ARG A 196 11.79 1.56 14.04
CA ARG A 196 10.67 1.67 13.12
C ARG A 196 11.17 2.16 11.77
N VAL A 197 11.13 1.30 10.77
CA VAL A 197 11.66 1.55 9.43
C VAL A 197 10.52 1.69 8.41
N GLN A 198 10.60 2.72 7.56
CA GLN A 198 9.59 3.01 6.55
C GLN A 198 9.81 2.17 5.28
N GLN A 199 8.73 1.85 4.56
CA GLN A 199 8.79 1.44 3.15
C GLN A 199 9.68 2.40 2.35
N GLY A 200 10.52 1.86 1.48
CA GLY A 200 11.54 2.63 0.75
C GLY A 200 12.92 2.67 1.40
N THR A 201 13.09 2.16 2.63
CA THR A 201 14.41 2.06 3.28
C THR A 201 15.07 0.69 3.04
N ALA A 202 16.40 0.61 3.09
CA ALA A 202 17.13 -0.64 2.94
C ALA A 202 16.79 -1.69 4.04
N PRO A 203 16.71 -1.33 5.35
CA PRO A 203 16.31 -2.28 6.38
C PRO A 203 14.89 -2.83 6.19
N TYR A 204 13.95 -1.99 5.74
CA TYR A 204 12.60 -2.43 5.39
C TYR A 204 12.65 -3.46 4.27
N LEU A 205 13.33 -3.14 3.17
CA LEU A 205 13.42 -4.00 2.00
C LEU A 205 14.07 -5.34 2.35
N ASN A 206 15.20 -5.33 3.09
CA ASN A 206 15.86 -6.54 3.55
C ASN A 206 14.92 -7.42 4.38
N SER A 207 14.19 -6.82 5.33
CA SER A 207 13.27 -7.55 6.21
C SER A 207 12.12 -8.19 5.44
N VAL A 208 11.53 -7.50 4.47
CA VAL A 208 10.45 -8.08 3.63
C VAL A 208 11.01 -9.15 2.70
N ALA A 209 12.12 -8.87 2.00
CA ALA A 209 12.71 -9.80 1.06
C ALA A 209 13.15 -11.12 1.74
N GLN A 210 13.64 -11.07 2.98
CA GLN A 210 13.97 -12.27 3.76
C GLN A 210 12.73 -13.08 4.16
N ALA A 211 11.60 -12.42 4.39
CA ALA A 211 10.35 -13.08 4.77
C ALA A 211 9.61 -13.68 3.56
N ASP A 212 9.81 -13.11 2.37
CA ASP A 212 9.11 -13.49 1.15
C ASP A 212 9.93 -14.50 0.32
N SER A 213 9.64 -15.80 0.47
CA SER A 213 10.38 -16.86 -0.22
C SER A 213 10.27 -16.79 -1.74
N ARG A 214 9.22 -16.15 -2.28
CA ARG A 214 8.96 -16.05 -3.72
C ARG A 214 10.07 -15.34 -4.46
N LEU A 215 10.75 -14.37 -3.82
CA LEU A 215 11.88 -13.69 -4.45
C LEU A 215 13.03 -14.66 -4.72
N LEU A 216 13.39 -15.47 -3.71
CA LEU A 216 14.46 -16.46 -3.83
C LEU A 216 14.08 -17.58 -4.80
N GLU A 217 12.81 -18.02 -4.78
CA GLU A 217 12.28 -19.01 -5.72
C GLU A 217 12.35 -18.50 -7.16
N GLY A 218 11.82 -17.31 -7.45
CA GLY A 218 11.86 -16.70 -8.78
C GLY A 218 13.28 -16.47 -9.30
N LEU A 219 14.21 -16.04 -8.44
CA LEU A 219 15.63 -15.92 -8.81
C LEU A 219 16.25 -17.27 -9.19
N ARG A 220 15.91 -18.34 -8.47
CA ARG A 220 16.40 -19.70 -8.80
C ARG A 220 15.82 -20.19 -10.12
N GLU A 221 14.52 -20.05 -10.32
CA GLU A 221 13.86 -20.41 -11.58
C GLU A 221 14.48 -19.68 -12.77
N PHE A 222 14.75 -18.38 -12.62
CA PHE A 222 15.44 -17.58 -13.65
C PHE A 222 16.87 -18.08 -13.93
N LEU A 223 17.64 -18.39 -12.88
CA LEU A 223 19.01 -18.92 -13.02
C LEU A 223 19.04 -20.29 -13.71
N ASP A 224 18.01 -21.11 -13.50
CA ASP A 224 17.90 -22.46 -14.06
C ASP A 224 17.35 -22.48 -15.50
N ASP A 225 16.63 -21.44 -15.93
CA ASP A 225 16.08 -21.38 -17.30
C ASP A 225 17.19 -21.26 -18.36
N PRO A 226 17.43 -22.25 -19.23
CA PRO A 226 18.49 -22.19 -20.25
C PRO A 226 18.34 -21.05 -21.27
N LYS A 227 17.17 -20.41 -21.36
CA LYS A 227 16.91 -19.28 -22.27
C LYS A 227 17.02 -17.91 -21.62
N ALA A 228 17.15 -17.84 -20.30
CA ALA A 228 17.25 -16.57 -19.59
C ALA A 228 18.55 -15.83 -19.91
N ASP A 229 18.49 -14.50 -19.84
CA ASP A 229 19.57 -13.58 -20.23
C ASP A 229 20.88 -13.89 -19.46
N PRO A 230 21.96 -14.28 -20.16
CA PRO A 230 23.25 -14.58 -19.53
C PRO A 230 23.83 -13.42 -18.72
N ALA A 231 23.66 -12.18 -19.15
CA ALA A 231 24.20 -11.01 -18.46
C ALA A 231 23.53 -10.79 -17.10
N ILE A 232 22.21 -11.01 -17.03
CA ILE A 232 21.46 -10.95 -15.76
C ILE A 232 21.88 -12.10 -14.84
N LYS A 233 22.03 -13.32 -15.36
CA LYS A 233 22.51 -14.45 -14.57
C LYS A 233 23.89 -14.20 -13.96
N ASP A 234 24.82 -13.68 -14.76
CA ASP A 234 26.16 -13.39 -14.29
C ASP A 234 26.15 -12.25 -13.26
N ALA A 235 25.32 -11.22 -13.45
CA ALA A 235 25.17 -10.15 -12.46
C ALA A 235 24.60 -10.64 -11.11
N ILE A 236 23.64 -11.57 -11.13
CA ILE A 236 23.12 -12.22 -9.92
C ILE A 236 24.24 -13.00 -9.20
N ARG A 237 24.98 -13.83 -9.94
CA ARG A 237 26.04 -14.70 -9.39
C ARG A 237 27.22 -13.93 -8.84
N THR A 238 27.59 -12.83 -9.48
CA THR A 238 28.74 -12.01 -9.10
C THR A 238 28.39 -10.88 -8.13
N GLY A 239 27.10 -10.70 -7.81
CA GLY A 239 26.64 -9.66 -6.91
C GLY A 239 26.73 -8.25 -7.50
N THR A 240 26.79 -8.13 -8.83
CA THR A 240 26.86 -6.83 -9.54
C THR A 240 25.50 -6.33 -10.03
N LEU A 241 24.42 -7.04 -9.71
CA LEU A 241 23.06 -6.65 -10.06
C LEU A 241 22.69 -5.33 -9.35
N GLU A 242 22.26 -4.32 -10.11
CA GLU A 242 21.77 -3.08 -9.53
C GLU A 242 20.43 -3.32 -8.82
N ILE A 243 20.28 -2.83 -7.59
CA ILE A 243 19.00 -2.90 -6.88
C ILE A 243 18.29 -1.55 -6.99
N ARG A 244 17.08 -1.57 -7.55
CA ARG A 244 16.19 -0.41 -7.63
C ARG A 244 15.00 -0.68 -6.73
N TYR A 245 14.68 0.28 -5.86
CA TYR A 245 13.44 0.24 -5.09
C TYR A 245 12.66 1.50 -5.43
N GLU A 246 11.45 1.31 -5.96
CA GLU A 246 10.66 2.39 -6.53
C GLU A 246 9.25 2.39 -5.95
N LEU A 247 8.73 3.59 -5.73
CA LEU A 247 7.34 3.84 -5.42
C LEU A 247 6.60 4.14 -6.72
N VAL A 248 5.59 3.33 -7.05
CA VAL A 248 4.68 3.55 -8.18
C VAL A 248 3.35 4.04 -7.63
N GLN A 249 2.99 5.27 -7.97
CA GLN A 249 1.75 5.90 -7.52
C GLN A 249 0.81 6.11 -8.70
N ALA A 250 -0.36 5.48 -8.65
CA ALA A 250 -1.47 5.76 -9.55
C ALA A 250 -2.30 6.91 -8.98
N LEU A 251 -2.06 8.13 -9.45
CA LEU A 251 -2.68 9.34 -8.91
C LEU A 251 -4.17 9.42 -9.32
N PRO A 252 -5.02 10.11 -8.53
CA PRO A 252 -6.44 10.32 -8.88
C PRO A 252 -6.64 11.05 -10.21
N SER A 253 -5.62 11.74 -10.72
CA SER A 253 -5.65 12.39 -12.03
C SER A 253 -5.51 11.41 -13.22
N GLY A 254 -5.41 10.09 -12.98
CA GLY A 254 -5.09 9.10 -14.02
C GLY A 254 -3.62 9.05 -14.44
N ARG A 255 -2.74 9.75 -13.72
CA ARG A 255 -1.29 9.74 -14.00
C ARG A 255 -0.61 8.70 -13.14
N ILE A 256 0.34 7.98 -13.72
CA ILE A 256 1.25 7.11 -12.98
C ILE A 256 2.53 7.89 -12.72
N ARG A 257 2.94 7.95 -11.45
CA ARG A 257 4.19 8.57 -11.03
C ARG A 257 5.11 7.53 -10.43
N VAL A 258 6.33 7.45 -10.93
CA VAL A 258 7.37 6.60 -10.37
C VAL A 258 8.38 7.47 -9.63
N THR A 259 8.72 7.08 -8.40
CA THR A 259 9.73 7.76 -7.58
C THR A 259 10.73 6.74 -7.08
N ARG A 260 12.01 6.94 -7.39
CA ARG A 260 13.06 6.05 -6.90
C ARG A 260 13.39 6.36 -5.45
N PHE A 261 13.52 5.35 -4.60
CA PHE A 261 14.07 5.53 -3.27
C PHE A 261 15.59 5.58 -3.32
N VAL A 262 16.18 6.43 -2.49
CA VAL A 262 17.63 6.46 -2.27
C VAL A 262 17.96 5.34 -1.28
N LEU A 263 18.77 4.38 -1.73
CA LEU A 263 19.22 3.25 -0.94
C LEU A 263 20.73 3.34 -0.75
N ASP A 264 21.20 3.00 0.45
CA ASP A 264 22.60 2.68 0.66
C ASP A 264 22.87 1.25 0.17
N PRO A 265 23.62 1.06 -0.93
CA PRO A 265 23.93 -0.27 -1.46
C PRO A 265 24.79 -1.11 -0.49
N SER A 266 25.49 -0.46 0.46
CA SER A 266 26.27 -1.14 1.48
C SER A 266 25.40 -1.84 2.53
N ALA A 267 24.16 -1.37 2.72
CA ALA A 267 23.19 -1.88 3.67
C ALA A 267 22.26 -2.98 3.12
N LEU A 268 22.23 -3.20 1.80
CA LEU A 268 21.35 -4.19 1.17
C LEU A 268 21.81 -5.64 1.40
N ARG A 269 20.87 -6.50 1.79
CA ARG A 269 21.05 -7.92 2.14
C ARG A 269 19.84 -8.73 1.63
N LEU A 270 19.72 -8.82 0.31
CA LEU A 270 18.63 -9.55 -0.36
C LEU A 270 18.99 -11.04 -0.51
N PRO A 271 18.04 -11.97 -0.34
CA PRO A 271 18.31 -13.39 -0.52
C PRO A 271 18.60 -13.72 -1.99
N GLY A 272 19.55 -14.63 -2.22
CA GLY A 272 19.87 -15.14 -3.56
C GLY A 272 20.62 -14.17 -4.48
N ILE A 273 20.85 -12.93 -4.03
CA ILE A 273 21.67 -11.94 -4.74
C ILE A 273 22.97 -11.79 -3.96
N GLY A 274 24.09 -12.04 -4.64
CA GLY A 274 25.40 -12.03 -4.00
C GLY A 274 25.74 -10.70 -3.32
N LYS A 275 26.35 -10.79 -2.14
CA LYS A 275 27.67 -10.20 -1.93
C LYS A 275 28.62 -11.30 -1.48
#